data_AF-A0A6I4UHX6-F1
#
_entry.id   AF-A0A6I4UHX6-F1
#
_cell.length_a   1.000
_cell.length_b   1.000
_cell.length_c   1.000
_cell.angle_alpha   90.00
_cell.angle_beta   90.00
_cell.angle_gamma   90.00
#
_symmetry.space_group_name_H-M   'P 1'
#
loop_
_entity.id
_entity.type
_entity.pdbx_description
1 polymer ?
#
loop_
_entity_poly.entity_id
_entity_poly.type
_entity_poly.pdbx_seq_one_letter_code
_entity_poly.pdbx_strand_id
1 'polypeptide(L)'
;MSLRPTVRRAADPSYAHVGLSSPQQLVASARNRFARESFYLKIFLWYCAIFYFVPFALFIFLGNPLEASFAPAPNYAIALAYIVFSLYWFAFVVKITPVKFRAVPYYISSMVFGPYSALVLALSFLSISLWSYVALGFQFRQTGDALSEVGLLGFLLVFGKVLMGTSIIVNYRLVKEGKSPSIRSAALLLIAIGFMVNAQSAVDILFSFTAYVAASHIIRRKINLTGKLIQSASLIVLPFLVVAIFFVGKSNKVGVEEALYIVSDAKLFFAAFLHRYSYALYSTAANIEENFFNFGLALSALKEVASIFQFRLYSAIGLAAERPELGSIARMNFFVLSHFYQDRIGVSPSMLGSVFYFPGAGFAILYYVFFIRFIYDLFWRIMGTKMNNWLFTILAVLLSATAVDAFLDSINPLSNGFARIVTLYLGASFIGHALSFGVDHAKGGSGRSKFSNSIVRS
;
A
#
# COMPACT_ATOMS: atom_id res chain seq x y z
N MET A 1 34.85 31.22 45.13
CA MET A 1 33.98 30.20 44.51
C MET A 1 32.62 30.83 44.23
N SER A 2 32.33 31.18 42.98
CA SER A 2 30.97 31.54 42.54
C SER A 2 30.73 30.88 41.18
N LEU A 3 29.94 29.82 41.17
CA LEU A 3 29.48 29.18 39.94
C LEU A 3 28.33 30.01 39.37
N ARG A 4 28.56 30.65 38.22
CA ARG A 4 27.48 31.17 37.37
C ARG A 4 27.04 30.06 36.40
N PRO A 5 25.73 29.78 36.26
CA PRO A 5 25.27 28.85 35.24
C PRO A 5 25.21 29.56 33.88
N THR A 6 26.00 29.08 32.92
CA THR A 6 25.88 29.41 31.50
C THR A 6 24.67 28.69 30.92
N VAL A 7 23.50 29.31 31.03
CA VAL A 7 22.31 28.95 30.25
C VAL A 7 22.54 29.43 28.80
N ARG A 8 23.19 28.62 27.98
CA ARG A 8 23.08 28.75 26.51
C ARG A 8 21.72 28.19 26.10
N ARG A 9 20.70 29.04 26.09
CA ARG A 9 19.51 28.81 25.25
C ARG A 9 19.98 28.87 23.79
N ALA A 10 20.07 27.71 23.15
CA ALA A 10 20.09 27.64 21.70
C ALA A 10 18.77 28.25 21.22
N ALA A 11 18.85 29.42 20.59
CA ALA A 11 17.72 30.01 19.89
C ALA A 11 17.30 29.04 18.79
N ASP A 12 16.07 28.55 18.89
CA ASP A 12 15.41 27.73 17.90
C ASP A 12 15.26 28.57 16.61
N PRO A 13 15.86 28.18 15.47
CA PRO A 13 15.80 28.96 14.22
C PRO A 13 14.43 28.86 13.53
N SER A 14 13.40 28.32 14.20
CA SER A 14 12.07 28.12 13.63
C SER A 14 11.18 29.37 13.57
N TYR A 15 11.62 30.52 14.08
CA TYR A 15 10.84 31.77 14.08
C TYR A 15 11.64 33.00 13.65
N ALA A 16 12.34 32.93 12.50
CA ALA A 16 12.80 34.13 11.81
C ALA A 16 13.04 33.83 10.34
N HIS A 17 12.01 34.07 9.52
CA HIS A 17 12.05 34.57 8.14
C HIS A 17 10.69 34.27 7.50
N VAL A 18 9.70 35.13 7.76
CA VAL A 18 8.64 35.39 6.78
C VAL A 18 9.30 36.22 5.66
N GLY A 19 10.22 35.58 4.92
CA GLY A 19 10.78 36.15 3.71
C GLY A 19 9.66 36.19 2.69
N LEU A 20 9.39 37.37 2.11
CA LEU A 20 8.50 37.53 0.97
C LEU A 20 8.92 36.52 -0.10
N SER A 21 8.14 35.45 -0.26
CA SER A 21 8.43 34.43 -1.25
C SER A 21 8.40 35.08 -2.62
N SER A 22 9.49 34.97 -3.37
CA SER A 22 9.56 35.58 -4.70
C SER A 22 8.40 35.08 -5.57
N PRO A 23 7.90 35.87 -6.54
CA PRO A 23 6.82 35.43 -7.43
C PRO A 23 7.07 34.05 -8.06
N GLN A 24 8.34 33.72 -8.35
CA GLN A 24 8.75 32.41 -8.84
C GLN A 24 8.54 31.29 -7.81
N GLN A 25 8.83 31.53 -6.54
CA GLN A 25 8.57 30.56 -5.46
C GLN A 25 7.07 30.35 -5.25
N LEU A 26 6.26 31.40 -5.37
CA LEU A 26 4.80 31.31 -5.30
C LEU A 26 4.23 30.48 -6.45
N VAL A 27 4.69 30.72 -7.69
CA VAL A 27 4.28 29.94 -8.88
C VAL A 27 4.71 28.48 -8.75
N ALA A 28 5.93 28.21 -8.30
CA ALA A 28 6.42 26.84 -8.09
C ALA A 28 5.62 26.11 -6.99
N SER A 29 5.30 26.80 -5.90
CA SER A 29 4.46 26.27 -4.82
C SER A 29 3.04 25.95 -5.30
N ALA A 30 2.42 26.86 -6.06
CA ALA A 30 1.10 26.67 -6.66
C ALA A 30 1.07 25.48 -7.63
N ARG A 31 2.08 25.37 -8.51
CA ARG A 31 2.21 24.25 -9.45
C ARG A 31 2.38 22.91 -8.75
N ASN A 32 3.18 22.87 -7.69
CA ASN A 32 3.37 21.65 -6.89
C ASN A 32 2.09 21.25 -6.14
N ARG A 33 1.36 22.24 -5.61
CA ARG A 33 0.04 22.02 -4.99
C ARG A 33 -0.93 21.42 -6.00
N PHE A 34 -1.07 22.01 -7.19
CA PHE A 34 -1.96 21.51 -8.23
C PHE A 34 -1.58 20.09 -8.69
N ALA A 35 -0.30 19.81 -8.91
CA ALA A 35 0.17 18.48 -9.30
C ALA A 35 -0.14 17.42 -8.24
N ARG A 36 -0.04 17.78 -6.96
CA ARG A 36 -0.37 16.93 -5.83
C ARG A 36 -1.88 16.65 -5.74
N GLU A 37 -2.71 17.69 -5.85
CA GLU A 37 -4.17 17.56 -5.85
C GLU A 37 -4.65 16.70 -7.02
N SER A 38 -4.10 16.92 -8.22
CA SER A 38 -4.37 16.09 -9.40
C SER A 38 -3.95 14.63 -9.18
N PHE A 39 -2.82 14.37 -8.54
CA PHE A 39 -2.38 13.02 -8.20
C PHE A 39 -3.34 12.31 -7.25
N TYR A 40 -3.81 12.98 -6.20
CA TYR A 40 -4.79 12.41 -5.25
C TYR A 40 -6.09 12.04 -5.95
N LEU A 41 -6.65 12.97 -6.72
CA LEU A 41 -7.87 12.74 -7.49
C LEU A 41 -7.69 11.60 -8.48
N LYS A 42 -6.56 11.55 -9.17
CA LYS A 42 -6.25 10.48 -10.13
C LYS A 42 -6.26 9.11 -9.44
N ILE A 43 -5.57 8.93 -8.31
CA ILE A 43 -5.56 7.65 -7.59
C ILE A 43 -6.97 7.28 -7.12
N PHE A 44 -7.70 8.23 -6.55
CA PHE A 44 -9.06 7.97 -6.06
C PHE A 44 -10.03 7.60 -7.18
N LEU A 45 -9.93 8.26 -8.33
CA LEU A 45 -10.72 7.95 -9.53
C LEU A 45 -10.37 6.57 -10.10
N TRP A 46 -9.09 6.23 -10.20
CA TRP A 46 -8.66 4.88 -10.62
C TRP A 46 -9.17 3.81 -9.67
N TYR A 47 -9.13 4.08 -8.37
CA TYR A 47 -9.71 3.21 -7.37
C TYR A 47 -11.23 3.03 -7.59
N CYS A 48 -11.98 4.13 -7.73
CA CYS A 48 -13.43 4.07 -7.96
C CYS A 48 -13.78 3.36 -9.26
N ALA A 49 -13.02 3.61 -10.33
CA ALA A 49 -13.19 2.94 -11.61
C ALA A 49 -12.96 1.43 -11.50
N ILE A 50 -11.82 1.01 -10.95
CA ILE A 50 -11.43 -0.40 -10.86
C ILE A 50 -12.37 -1.18 -9.94
N PHE A 51 -12.76 -0.63 -8.79
CA PHE A 51 -13.49 -1.41 -7.78
C PHE A 51 -15.01 -1.24 -7.82
N TYR A 52 -15.55 -0.27 -8.58
CA TYR A 52 -17.01 -0.04 -8.59
C TYR A 52 -17.58 0.25 -9.98
N PHE A 53 -17.07 1.25 -10.71
CA PHE A 53 -17.71 1.63 -11.98
C PHE A 53 -17.57 0.55 -13.05
N VAL A 54 -16.39 -0.06 -13.21
CA VAL A 54 -16.21 -1.16 -14.18
C VAL A 54 -17.01 -2.39 -13.76
N PRO A 55 -16.98 -2.87 -12.49
CA PRO A 55 -17.89 -3.93 -12.05
C PRO A 55 -19.37 -3.63 -12.30
N PHE A 56 -19.83 -2.41 -12.01
CA PHE A 56 -21.22 -1.99 -12.22
C PHE A 56 -21.60 -1.99 -13.71
N ALA A 57 -20.71 -1.50 -14.59
CA ALA A 57 -20.94 -1.58 -16.02
C ALA A 57 -21.01 -3.04 -16.50
N LEU A 58 -20.10 -3.89 -16.03
CA LEU A 58 -20.11 -5.31 -16.38
C LEU A 58 -21.38 -6.01 -15.89
N PHE A 59 -21.93 -5.65 -14.74
CA PHE A 59 -23.23 -6.14 -14.27
C PHE A 59 -24.37 -5.79 -15.22
N ILE A 60 -24.42 -4.56 -15.75
CA ILE A 60 -25.46 -4.14 -16.68
C ILE A 60 -25.37 -4.93 -17.99
N PHE A 61 -24.16 -5.17 -18.51
CA PHE A 61 -23.99 -5.80 -19.83
C PHE A 61 -23.95 -7.33 -19.81
N LEU A 62 -23.44 -7.94 -18.74
CA LEU A 62 -23.20 -9.39 -18.64
C LEU A 62 -24.08 -10.08 -17.60
N GLY A 63 -24.93 -9.32 -16.92
CA GLY A 63 -25.71 -9.79 -15.78
C GLY A 63 -24.90 -9.85 -14.49
N ASN A 64 -25.59 -10.08 -13.37
CA ASN A 64 -24.99 -10.15 -12.06
C ASN A 64 -24.75 -11.61 -11.63
N PRO A 65 -23.53 -12.15 -11.78
CA PRO A 65 -23.24 -13.51 -11.35
C PRO A 65 -23.35 -13.70 -9.82
N LEU A 66 -23.40 -12.61 -9.04
CA LEU A 66 -23.60 -12.69 -7.59
C LEU A 66 -25.08 -12.89 -7.22
N GLU A 67 -26.05 -12.55 -8.05
CA GLU A 67 -27.48 -12.73 -7.75
C GLU A 67 -27.86 -14.20 -7.50
N ALA A 68 -27.30 -15.11 -8.28
CA ALA A 68 -27.46 -16.56 -8.08
C ALA A 68 -26.84 -17.03 -6.75
N SER A 69 -25.87 -16.28 -6.23
CA SER A 69 -25.12 -16.60 -5.03
C SER A 69 -25.55 -15.77 -3.80
N PHE A 70 -26.44 -14.79 -3.93
CA PHE A 70 -26.41 -13.47 -3.30
C PHE A 70 -27.84 -12.93 -3.23
N ALA A 71 -28.78 -13.64 -2.59
CA ALA A 71 -30.21 -13.28 -2.61
C ALA A 71 -30.76 -12.84 -1.22
N PRO A 72 -31.53 -11.74 -1.14
CA PRO A 72 -31.85 -10.82 -2.24
C PRO A 72 -30.64 -9.96 -2.63
N ALA A 73 -30.63 -9.49 -3.89
CA ALA A 73 -29.59 -8.61 -4.38
C ALA A 73 -29.75 -7.21 -3.77
N PRO A 74 -28.65 -6.59 -3.29
CA PRO A 74 -28.72 -5.28 -2.67
C PRO A 74 -28.97 -4.20 -3.73
N ASN A 75 -29.46 -3.04 -3.29
CA ASN A 75 -29.69 -1.93 -4.19
C ASN A 75 -28.39 -1.25 -4.65
N TYR A 76 -27.90 -1.67 -5.81
CA TYR A 76 -26.66 -1.14 -6.41
C TYR A 76 -26.73 0.35 -6.77
N ALA A 77 -27.92 0.92 -7.00
CA ALA A 77 -28.05 2.35 -7.30
C ALA A 77 -27.67 3.21 -6.10
N ILE A 78 -28.01 2.77 -4.89
CA ILE A 78 -27.63 3.47 -3.64
C ILE A 78 -26.11 3.40 -3.45
N ALA A 79 -25.47 2.27 -3.75
CA ALA A 79 -24.02 2.16 -3.74
C ALA A 79 -23.36 3.17 -4.68
N LEU A 80 -23.89 3.29 -5.91
CA LEU A 80 -23.39 4.26 -6.88
C LEU A 80 -23.53 5.70 -6.38
N ALA A 81 -24.68 6.06 -5.82
CA ALA A 81 -24.90 7.37 -5.23
C ALA A 81 -23.89 7.67 -4.10
N TYR A 82 -23.64 6.70 -3.23
CA TYR A 82 -22.65 6.82 -2.15
C TYR A 82 -21.21 6.98 -2.66
N ILE A 83 -20.84 6.28 -3.74
CA ILE A 83 -19.51 6.42 -4.37
C ILE A 83 -19.36 7.80 -5.03
N VAL A 84 -20.40 8.28 -5.72
CA VAL A 84 -20.41 9.63 -6.32
C VAL A 84 -20.31 10.69 -5.23
N PHE A 85 -21.04 10.53 -4.13
CA PHE A 85 -20.92 11.40 -2.96
C PHE A 85 -19.50 11.38 -2.38
N SER A 86 -18.92 10.20 -2.21
CA SER A 86 -17.54 10.02 -1.72
C SER A 86 -16.52 10.71 -2.63
N LEU A 87 -16.71 10.63 -3.96
CA LEU A 87 -15.90 11.34 -4.98
C LEU A 87 -16.01 12.84 -4.86
N TYR A 88 -17.23 13.36 -4.76
CA TYR A 88 -17.48 14.79 -4.58
C TYR A 88 -16.83 15.30 -3.28
N TRP A 89 -17.06 14.60 -2.18
CA TRP A 89 -16.52 14.96 -0.87
C TRP A 89 -14.99 14.89 -0.84
N PHE A 90 -14.40 13.84 -1.43
CA PHE A 90 -12.95 13.73 -1.55
C PHE A 90 -12.36 14.88 -2.38
N ALA A 91 -13.00 15.28 -3.48
CA ALA A 91 -12.56 16.40 -4.31
C ALA A 91 -12.59 17.75 -3.56
N PHE A 92 -13.53 17.92 -2.64
CA PHE A 92 -13.54 19.06 -1.72
C PHE A 92 -12.38 18.96 -0.72
N VAL A 93 -12.22 17.84 -0.02
CA VAL A 93 -11.22 17.64 1.04
C VAL A 93 -9.78 17.75 0.53
N VAL A 94 -9.52 17.38 -0.73
CA VAL A 94 -8.20 17.54 -1.37
C VAL A 94 -7.73 19.00 -1.38
N LYS A 95 -8.65 19.98 -1.45
CA LYS A 95 -8.33 21.42 -1.49
C LYS A 95 -7.96 22.01 -0.11
N ILE A 96 -8.37 21.37 0.98
CA ILE A 96 -8.09 21.84 2.36
C ILE A 96 -6.59 21.79 2.62
N THR A 97 -5.99 22.73 3.37
CA THR A 97 -4.55 22.66 3.68
C THR A 97 -4.19 21.41 4.50
N PRO A 98 -3.20 20.61 4.10
CA PRO A 98 -2.83 19.43 4.89
C PRO A 98 -2.08 19.81 6.16
N VAL A 99 -2.28 19.04 7.23
CA VAL A 99 -1.49 19.14 8.46
C VAL A 99 -0.06 18.67 8.18
N LYS A 100 0.92 19.45 8.62
CA LYS A 100 2.34 19.08 8.50
C LYS A 100 2.71 18.13 9.63
N PHE A 101 3.00 16.88 9.28
CA PHE A 101 3.59 15.93 10.22
C PHE A 101 5.07 16.23 10.41
N ARG A 102 5.54 16.13 11.66
CA ARG A 102 6.97 16.15 11.99
C ARG A 102 7.64 15.02 11.20
N ALA A 103 8.79 15.27 10.58
CA ALA A 103 9.52 14.19 9.91
C ALA A 103 10.19 13.29 10.95
N VAL A 104 10.23 11.98 10.70
CA VAL A 104 11.04 11.06 11.49
C VAL A 104 12.52 11.45 11.30
N PRO A 105 13.36 11.41 12.35
CA PRO A 105 14.80 11.63 12.20
C PRO A 105 15.41 10.78 11.09
N TYR A 106 16.34 11.37 10.32
CA TYR A 106 16.94 10.70 9.16
C TYR A 106 17.54 9.34 9.52
N TYR A 107 18.26 9.24 10.65
CA TYR A 107 18.93 8.01 11.07
C TYR A 107 17.96 6.82 11.15
N ILE A 108 16.77 6.99 11.76
CA ILE A 108 15.75 5.92 11.87
C ILE A 108 15.28 5.50 10.47
N SER A 109 14.92 6.47 9.64
CA SER A 109 14.44 6.19 8.28
C SER A 109 15.52 5.56 7.39
N SER A 110 16.79 5.90 7.64
CA SER A 110 17.96 5.35 6.92
C SER A 110 18.33 3.94 7.37
N MET A 111 17.98 3.53 8.60
CA MET A 111 18.15 2.14 9.04
C MET A 111 17.26 1.18 8.23
N VAL A 112 16.14 1.67 7.70
CA VAL A 112 15.22 0.87 6.88
C VAL A 112 15.49 1.07 5.39
N PHE A 113 15.58 2.33 4.96
CA PHE A 113 15.65 2.68 3.54
C PHE A 113 17.04 3.17 3.10
N GLY A 114 18.08 3.09 3.91
CA GLY A 114 19.47 3.34 3.48
C GLY A 114 19.91 2.39 2.35
N PRO A 115 20.95 2.72 1.55
CA PRO A 115 21.33 1.90 0.41
C PRO A 115 21.76 0.49 0.83
N TYR A 116 22.63 0.40 1.83
CA TYR A 116 23.08 -0.88 2.37
C TYR A 116 21.98 -1.59 3.17
N SER A 117 21.23 -0.86 4.00
CA SER A 117 20.10 -1.42 4.73
C SER A 117 19.03 -2.01 3.82
N ALA A 118 18.68 -1.32 2.73
CA ALA A 118 17.72 -1.82 1.76
C ALA A 118 18.21 -3.11 1.09
N LEU A 119 19.51 -3.22 0.80
CA LEU A 119 20.11 -4.43 0.26
C LEU A 119 20.07 -5.58 1.28
N VAL A 120 20.47 -5.33 2.52
CA VAL A 120 20.45 -6.32 3.61
C VAL A 120 19.02 -6.82 3.85
N LEU A 121 18.05 -5.90 3.96
CA LEU A 121 16.65 -6.27 4.16
C LEU A 121 16.06 -7.02 2.96
N ALA A 122 16.47 -6.69 1.73
CA ALA A 122 16.06 -7.44 0.54
C ALA A 122 16.68 -8.85 0.51
N LEU A 123 17.94 -9.01 0.93
CA LEU A 123 18.58 -10.32 1.11
C LEU A 123 17.87 -11.13 2.18
N SER A 124 17.63 -10.56 3.37
CA SER A 124 16.89 -11.22 4.44
C SER A 124 15.49 -11.64 3.99
N PHE A 125 14.77 -10.77 3.25
CA PHE A 125 13.46 -11.12 2.70
C PHE A 125 13.54 -12.29 1.72
N LEU A 126 14.52 -12.31 0.81
CA LEU A 126 14.73 -13.43 -0.10
C LEU A 126 15.05 -14.72 0.67
N SER A 127 15.92 -14.66 1.69
CA SER A 127 16.24 -15.82 2.54
C SER A 127 15.00 -16.34 3.28
N ILE A 128 14.17 -15.46 3.84
CA ILE A 128 12.90 -15.84 4.49
C ILE A 128 11.92 -16.44 3.47
N SER A 129 11.83 -15.87 2.26
CA SER A 129 10.99 -16.40 1.19
C SER A 129 11.44 -17.79 0.74
N LEU A 130 12.74 -18.03 0.60
CA LEU A 130 13.30 -19.34 0.26
C LEU A 130 13.07 -20.34 1.39
N TRP A 131 13.31 -19.95 2.65
CA TRP A 131 13.04 -20.80 3.80
C TRP A 131 11.56 -21.17 3.88
N SER A 132 10.66 -20.21 3.71
CA SER A 132 9.22 -20.46 3.65
C SER A 132 8.83 -21.36 2.47
N TYR A 133 9.45 -21.21 1.31
CA TYR A 133 9.19 -22.07 0.16
C TYR A 133 9.61 -23.52 0.44
N VAL A 134 10.79 -23.73 1.03
CA VAL A 134 11.29 -25.07 1.39
C VAL A 134 10.46 -25.71 2.49
N ALA A 135 10.12 -24.95 3.53
CA ALA A 135 9.42 -25.48 4.70
C ALA A 135 7.94 -25.76 4.45
N LEU A 136 7.28 -24.94 3.63
CA LEU A 136 5.82 -24.94 3.49
C LEU A 136 5.32 -25.32 2.10
N GLY A 137 6.19 -25.29 1.09
CA GLY A 137 5.83 -25.54 -0.30
C GLY A 137 4.92 -24.46 -0.92
N PHE A 138 4.59 -24.65 -2.20
CA PHE A 138 3.67 -23.76 -2.93
C PHE A 138 2.21 -23.90 -2.47
N GLN A 139 1.85 -25.05 -1.90
CA GLN A 139 0.49 -25.41 -1.49
C GLN A 139 0.17 -25.06 -0.03
N PHE A 140 1.04 -24.36 0.69
CA PHE A 140 0.89 -24.08 2.13
C PHE A 140 -0.51 -23.58 2.57
N ARG A 141 -1.20 -22.79 1.73
CA ARG A 141 -2.56 -22.32 2.04
C ARG A 141 -3.69 -23.33 1.81
N GLN A 142 -3.41 -24.41 1.08
CA GLN A 142 -4.35 -25.46 0.73
C GLN A 142 -4.37 -26.58 1.79
N THR A 143 -3.27 -26.78 2.52
CA THR A 143 -3.12 -27.86 3.51
C THR A 143 -3.79 -27.58 4.86
N GLY A 144 -4.40 -26.39 5.04
CA GLY A 144 -5.24 -26.08 6.19
C GLY A 144 -4.56 -25.30 7.32
N ASP A 145 -3.22 -25.35 7.40
CA ASP A 145 -2.51 -24.60 8.44
C ASP A 145 -2.62 -23.10 8.17
N ALA A 146 -3.25 -22.36 9.07
CA ALA A 146 -3.34 -20.92 8.91
C ALA A 146 -1.94 -20.28 8.97
N LEU A 147 -1.74 -19.14 8.30
CA LEU A 147 -0.48 -18.37 8.39
C LEU A 147 -0.05 -18.04 9.84
N SER A 148 -1.01 -18.06 10.78
CA SER A 148 -0.80 -17.94 12.23
C SER A 148 -0.19 -19.17 12.89
N GLU A 149 -0.33 -20.35 12.29
CA GLU A 149 0.16 -21.64 12.80
C GLU A 149 1.63 -21.90 12.41
N VAL A 150 2.15 -21.17 11.42
CA VAL A 150 3.59 -21.18 11.05
C VAL A 150 4.46 -20.39 12.05
N GLY A 151 3.86 -19.83 13.10
CA GLY A 151 4.55 -19.05 14.11
C GLY A 151 5.37 -17.90 13.52
N LEU A 152 6.64 -17.80 13.94
CA LEU A 152 7.54 -16.70 13.59
C LEU A 152 7.75 -16.56 12.08
N LEU A 153 7.83 -17.67 11.33
CA LEU A 153 8.10 -17.63 9.88
C LEU A 153 6.96 -16.96 9.11
N GLY A 154 5.71 -17.27 9.44
CA GLY A 154 4.54 -16.62 8.86
C GLY A 154 4.51 -15.11 9.17
N PHE A 155 4.81 -14.74 10.41
CA PHE A 155 4.90 -13.33 10.83
C PHE A 155 5.98 -12.56 10.05
N LEU A 156 7.22 -13.09 10.02
CA LEU A 156 8.34 -12.49 9.31
C LEU A 156 8.04 -12.32 7.82
N LEU A 157 7.40 -13.31 7.20
CA LEU A 157 7.03 -13.24 5.80
C LEU A 157 6.00 -12.13 5.54
N VAL A 158 4.95 -12.05 6.34
CA VAL A 158 3.89 -11.04 6.17
C VAL A 158 4.44 -9.62 6.37
N PHE A 159 5.21 -9.39 7.43
CA PHE A 159 5.86 -8.10 7.69
C PHE A 159 6.89 -7.77 6.60
N GLY A 160 7.67 -8.76 6.17
CA GLY A 160 8.62 -8.63 5.07
C GLY A 160 7.93 -8.17 3.77
N LYS A 161 6.81 -8.80 3.40
CA LYS A 161 6.01 -8.40 2.23
C LYS A 161 5.49 -6.96 2.33
N VAL A 162 5.00 -6.55 3.51
CA VAL A 162 4.54 -5.17 3.75
C VAL A 162 5.69 -4.17 3.55
N LEU A 163 6.82 -4.41 4.19
CA LEU A 163 7.99 -3.55 4.08
C LEU A 163 8.53 -3.50 2.65
N MET A 164 8.60 -4.65 1.97
CA MET A 164 9.13 -4.72 0.61
C MET A 164 8.21 -4.05 -0.41
N GLY A 165 6.88 -4.11 -0.24
CA GLY A 165 5.93 -3.36 -1.06
C GLY A 165 6.22 -1.85 -1.07
N THR A 166 6.47 -1.26 0.10
CA THR A 166 6.90 0.15 0.22
C THR A 166 8.33 0.37 -0.27
N SER A 167 9.24 -0.58 -0.04
CA SER A 167 10.62 -0.49 -0.52
C SER A 167 10.71 -0.41 -2.04
N ILE A 168 9.78 -1.01 -2.80
CA ILE A 168 9.76 -0.92 -4.27
C ILE A 168 9.64 0.55 -4.71
N ILE A 169 8.69 1.30 -4.16
CA ILE A 169 8.45 2.70 -4.54
C ILE A 169 9.60 3.61 -4.07
N VAL A 170 10.13 3.40 -2.87
CA VAL A 170 11.24 4.20 -2.31
C VAL A 170 12.53 3.97 -3.09
N ASN A 171 12.94 2.72 -3.30
CA ASN A 171 14.17 2.41 -4.02
C ASN A 171 14.08 2.86 -5.48
N TYR A 172 12.94 2.68 -6.15
CA TYR A 172 12.78 3.14 -7.52
C TYR A 172 12.87 4.67 -7.65
N ARG A 173 12.33 5.42 -6.68
CA ARG A 173 12.48 6.89 -6.66
C ARG A 173 13.96 7.27 -6.67
N LEU A 174 14.75 6.64 -5.82
CA LEU A 174 16.18 6.95 -5.66
C LEU A 174 16.99 6.52 -6.88
N VAL A 175 16.64 5.40 -7.51
CA VAL A 175 17.22 4.97 -8.79
C VAL A 175 17.00 6.03 -9.87
N LYS A 176 15.78 6.57 -10.00
CA LYS A 176 15.47 7.66 -10.96
C LYS A 176 16.24 8.95 -10.66
N GLU A 177 16.53 9.21 -9.39
CA GLU A 177 17.28 10.38 -8.94
C GLU A 177 18.80 10.16 -8.97
N GLY A 178 19.28 8.99 -9.43
CA GLY A 178 20.71 8.68 -9.51
C GLY A 178 21.38 8.47 -8.15
N LYS A 179 20.63 8.20 -7.08
CA LYS A 179 21.17 8.01 -5.72
C LYS A 179 21.47 6.55 -5.46
N SER A 180 22.75 6.18 -5.55
CA SER A 180 23.25 4.81 -5.40
C SER A 180 22.51 3.80 -6.30
N PRO A 181 22.32 4.09 -7.60
CA PRO A 181 21.37 3.36 -8.44
C PRO A 181 21.68 1.86 -8.48
N SER A 182 22.95 1.46 -8.61
CA SER A 182 23.34 0.05 -8.73
C SER A 182 22.91 -0.80 -7.52
N ILE A 183 23.20 -0.34 -6.30
CA ILE A 183 22.83 -1.04 -5.06
C ILE A 183 21.31 -1.13 -4.93
N ARG A 184 20.61 -0.04 -5.27
CA ARG A 184 19.15 0.05 -5.21
C ARG A 184 18.48 -0.87 -6.23
N SER A 185 19.02 -0.97 -7.45
CA SER A 185 18.56 -1.90 -8.48
C SER A 185 18.80 -3.35 -8.08
N ALA A 186 19.94 -3.65 -7.42
CA ALA A 186 20.20 -4.99 -6.88
C ALA A 186 19.18 -5.34 -5.78
N ALA A 187 18.92 -4.43 -4.84
CA ALA A 187 17.88 -4.62 -3.83
C ALA A 187 16.50 -4.85 -4.47
N LEU A 188 16.10 -4.06 -5.47
CA LEU A 188 14.84 -4.24 -6.20
C LEU A 188 14.75 -5.61 -6.91
N LEU A 189 15.85 -6.11 -7.48
CA LEU A 189 15.89 -7.43 -8.11
C LEU A 189 15.71 -8.53 -7.08
N LEU A 190 16.39 -8.44 -5.93
CA LEU A 190 16.23 -9.40 -4.83
C LEU A 190 14.80 -9.39 -4.27
N ILE A 191 14.18 -8.20 -4.14
CA ILE A 191 12.77 -8.07 -3.78
C ILE A 191 11.88 -8.78 -4.81
N ALA A 192 12.13 -8.58 -6.11
CA ALA A 192 11.36 -9.20 -7.17
C ALA A 192 11.41 -10.74 -7.09
N ILE A 193 12.60 -11.29 -6.90
CA ILE A 193 12.82 -12.74 -6.74
C ILE A 193 12.15 -13.22 -5.45
N GLY A 194 12.29 -12.50 -4.34
CA GLY A 194 11.69 -12.87 -3.06
C GLY A 194 10.16 -12.95 -3.11
N PHE A 195 9.49 -12.04 -3.83
CA PHE A 195 8.05 -12.11 -4.07
C PHE A 195 7.67 -13.26 -5.02
N MET A 196 8.49 -13.53 -6.03
CA MET A 196 8.24 -14.60 -7.01
C MET A 196 8.36 -15.99 -6.39
N VAL A 197 9.42 -16.22 -5.60
CA VAL A 197 9.67 -17.49 -4.88
C VAL A 197 8.51 -17.82 -3.93
N ASN A 198 7.90 -16.80 -3.31
CA ASN A 198 6.84 -16.99 -2.33
C ASN A 198 5.54 -16.27 -2.73
N ALA A 199 5.11 -16.49 -3.97
CA ALA A 199 3.92 -15.90 -4.55
C ALA A 199 2.63 -16.57 -4.02
N GLN A 200 2.19 -16.15 -2.83
CA GLN A 200 0.99 -16.67 -2.16
C GLN A 200 -0.27 -15.82 -2.42
N SER A 201 -0.11 -14.70 -3.13
CA SER A 201 -1.23 -13.82 -3.44
C SER A 201 -1.06 -13.16 -4.80
N ALA A 202 -2.20 -12.83 -5.41
CA ALA A 202 -2.28 -12.10 -6.65
C ALA A 202 -1.47 -10.77 -6.63
N VAL A 203 -1.38 -10.12 -5.46
CA VAL A 203 -0.62 -8.88 -5.28
C VAL A 203 0.89 -9.12 -5.29
N ASP A 204 1.37 -10.29 -4.87
CA ASP A 204 2.80 -10.63 -4.88
C ASP A 204 3.37 -10.65 -6.31
N ILE A 205 2.57 -11.14 -7.27
CA ILE A 205 2.93 -11.14 -8.70
C ILE A 205 3.09 -9.71 -9.22
N LEU A 206 2.17 -8.80 -8.86
CA LEU A 206 2.28 -7.41 -9.27
C LEU A 206 3.48 -6.71 -8.62
N PHE A 207 3.75 -6.98 -7.34
CA PHE A 207 4.93 -6.45 -6.65
C PHE A 207 6.22 -6.96 -7.29
N SER A 208 6.31 -8.25 -7.60
CA SER A 208 7.44 -8.84 -8.30
C SER A 208 7.65 -8.19 -9.68
N PHE A 209 6.60 -8.10 -10.50
CA PHE A 209 6.66 -7.48 -11.81
C PHE A 209 7.10 -6.01 -11.73
N THR A 210 6.51 -5.23 -10.80
CA THR A 210 6.86 -3.81 -10.65
C THR A 210 8.29 -3.63 -10.15
N ALA A 211 8.76 -4.47 -9.23
CA ALA A 211 10.14 -4.47 -8.76
C ALA A 211 11.14 -4.82 -9.87
N TYR A 212 10.81 -5.79 -10.73
CA TYR A 212 11.63 -6.17 -11.88
C TYR A 212 11.73 -5.03 -12.91
N VAL A 213 10.58 -4.43 -13.25
CA VAL A 213 10.51 -3.24 -14.10
C VAL A 213 11.28 -2.07 -13.46
N ALA A 214 11.27 -1.93 -12.14
CA ALA A 214 12.05 -0.90 -11.45
C ALA A 214 13.57 -1.18 -11.52
N ALA A 215 13.99 -2.40 -11.22
CA ALA A 215 15.39 -2.83 -11.18
C ALA A 215 16.10 -2.64 -12.52
N SER A 216 15.40 -2.95 -13.63
CA SER A 216 15.91 -2.83 -15.00
C SER A 216 16.17 -1.39 -15.46
N HIS A 217 15.85 -0.35 -14.68
CA HIS A 217 16.04 1.05 -15.08
C HIS A 217 17.47 1.38 -15.51
N ILE A 218 18.49 0.86 -14.80
CA ILE A 218 19.89 1.12 -15.13
C ILE A 218 20.24 0.55 -16.51
N ILE A 219 19.86 -0.71 -16.76
CA ILE A 219 20.12 -1.39 -18.03
C ILE A 219 19.42 -0.63 -19.16
N ARG A 220 18.14 -0.29 -18.98
CA ARG A 220 17.34 0.46 -19.97
C ARG A 220 17.95 1.82 -20.31
N ARG A 221 18.53 2.51 -19.32
CA ARG A 221 19.24 3.78 -19.55
C ARG A 221 20.54 3.59 -20.34
N LYS A 222 21.26 2.48 -20.14
CA LYS A 222 22.48 2.17 -20.90
C LYS A 222 22.19 1.85 -22.37
N ILE A 223 21.09 1.17 -22.65
CA ILE A 223 20.68 0.81 -24.03
C ILE A 223 19.79 1.86 -24.69
N ASN A 224 19.67 3.06 -24.11
CA ASN A 224 18.87 4.17 -24.63
C ASN A 224 17.42 3.81 -25.00
N LEU A 225 16.82 2.85 -24.30
CA LEU A 225 15.42 2.50 -24.50
C LEU A 225 14.53 3.69 -24.18
N THR A 226 13.75 4.14 -25.16
CA THR A 226 12.84 5.26 -24.98
C THR A 226 11.74 4.90 -23.99
N GLY A 227 11.31 5.88 -23.17
CA GLY A 227 10.22 5.69 -22.21
C GLY A 227 8.91 5.25 -22.87
N LYS A 228 8.67 5.66 -24.13
CA LYS A 228 7.51 5.28 -24.93
C LYS A 228 7.50 3.77 -25.23
N LEU A 229 8.62 3.20 -25.67
CA LEU A 229 8.73 1.76 -25.95
C LEU A 229 8.46 0.92 -24.70
N ILE A 230 9.01 1.35 -23.55
CA ILE A 230 8.77 0.68 -22.27
C ILE A 230 7.28 0.73 -21.91
N GLN A 231 6.65 1.88 -22.10
CA GLN A 231 5.23 2.05 -21.85
C GLN A 231 4.40 1.13 -22.76
N SER A 232 4.68 1.11 -24.07
CA SER A 232 3.99 0.23 -25.02
C SER A 232 4.18 -1.25 -24.68
N ALA A 233 5.42 -1.69 -24.41
CA ALA A 233 5.71 -3.07 -24.02
C ALA A 233 4.99 -3.44 -22.71
N SER A 234 4.96 -2.54 -21.74
CA SER A 234 4.27 -2.79 -20.47
C SER A 234 2.75 -2.91 -20.64
N LEU A 235 2.16 -2.23 -21.63
CA LEU A 235 0.73 -2.37 -21.97
C LEU A 235 0.46 -3.71 -22.68
N ILE A 236 1.37 -4.18 -23.53
CA ILE A 236 1.26 -5.49 -24.20
C ILE A 236 1.36 -6.64 -23.19
N VAL A 237 2.18 -6.50 -22.14
CA VAL A 237 2.33 -7.52 -21.08
C VAL A 237 1.13 -7.52 -20.12
N LEU A 238 0.32 -6.45 -20.08
CA LEU A 238 -0.77 -6.30 -19.12
C LEU A 238 -1.81 -7.45 -19.14
N PRO A 239 -2.30 -7.94 -20.29
CA PRO A 239 -3.23 -9.07 -20.32
C PRO A 239 -2.65 -10.35 -19.71
N PHE A 240 -1.39 -10.66 -20.02
CA PHE A 240 -0.68 -11.80 -19.43
C PHE A 240 -0.53 -11.65 -17.92
N LEU A 241 -0.23 -10.43 -17.46
CA LEU A 241 -0.14 -10.12 -16.04
C LEU A 241 -1.50 -10.30 -15.35
N VAL A 242 -2.61 -9.89 -15.96
CA VAL A 242 -3.97 -10.09 -15.42
C VAL A 242 -4.28 -11.58 -15.27
N VAL A 243 -3.98 -12.39 -16.30
CA VAL A 243 -4.17 -13.85 -16.25
C VAL A 243 -3.30 -14.47 -15.16
N ALA A 244 -2.02 -14.10 -15.06
CA ALA A 244 -1.11 -14.61 -14.03
C ALA A 244 -1.57 -14.24 -12.61
N ILE A 245 -2.00 -12.98 -12.40
CA ILE A 245 -2.57 -12.49 -11.14
C ILE A 245 -3.83 -13.27 -10.77
N PHE A 246 -4.72 -13.52 -11.73
CA PHE A 246 -5.94 -14.29 -11.51
C PHE A 246 -5.62 -15.75 -11.19
N PHE A 247 -4.77 -16.40 -11.97
CA PHE A 247 -4.33 -17.77 -11.79
C PHE A 247 -3.74 -17.97 -10.40
N VAL A 248 -2.75 -17.17 -10.00
CA VAL A 248 -2.15 -17.26 -8.65
C VAL A 248 -3.18 -16.93 -7.57
N GLY A 249 -4.06 -15.97 -7.82
CA GLY A 249 -5.14 -15.64 -6.89
C GLY A 249 -6.18 -16.74 -6.69
N LYS A 250 -6.36 -17.62 -7.68
CA LYS A 250 -7.27 -18.78 -7.66
C LYS A 250 -6.57 -20.04 -7.17
N SER A 251 -5.34 -20.32 -7.60
CA SER A 251 -4.58 -21.50 -7.19
C SER A 251 -4.43 -21.57 -5.68
N ASN A 252 -4.14 -20.43 -5.04
CA ASN A 252 -4.08 -20.32 -3.59
C ASN A 252 -5.39 -20.62 -2.84
N LYS A 253 -6.53 -20.74 -3.54
CA LYS A 253 -7.85 -21.02 -2.95
C LYS A 253 -8.39 -22.40 -3.29
N VAL A 254 -8.19 -22.89 -4.51
CA VAL A 254 -8.89 -24.08 -5.01
C VAL A 254 -7.97 -25.23 -5.44
N GLY A 255 -6.64 -25.06 -5.38
CA GLY A 255 -5.72 -26.03 -5.99
C GLY A 255 -5.10 -25.48 -7.28
N VAL A 256 -3.90 -25.94 -7.64
CA VAL A 256 -3.24 -25.53 -8.89
C VAL A 256 -3.97 -26.11 -10.10
N GLU A 257 -4.39 -27.36 -9.98
CA GLU A 257 -5.07 -28.15 -11.00
C GLU A 257 -6.42 -27.52 -11.35
N GLU A 258 -7.25 -27.25 -10.34
CA GLU A 258 -8.56 -26.61 -10.51
C GLU A 258 -8.43 -25.18 -11.04
N ALA A 259 -7.42 -24.43 -10.57
CA ALA A 259 -7.17 -23.09 -11.10
C ALA A 259 -6.76 -23.11 -12.58
N LEU A 260 -6.01 -24.12 -13.01
CA LEU A 260 -5.62 -24.30 -14.40
C LEU A 260 -6.83 -24.68 -15.26
N TYR A 261 -7.70 -25.57 -14.76
CA TYR A 261 -8.98 -25.90 -15.40
C TYR A 261 -9.84 -24.65 -15.61
N ILE A 262 -10.06 -23.85 -14.55
CA ILE A 262 -10.84 -22.60 -14.61
C ILE A 262 -10.25 -21.61 -15.61
N VAL A 263 -8.93 -21.47 -15.70
CA VAL A 263 -8.28 -20.53 -16.63
C VAL A 263 -8.29 -21.05 -18.08
N SER A 264 -8.32 -22.38 -18.27
CA SER A 264 -8.35 -22.99 -19.59
C SER A 264 -9.72 -22.89 -20.28
N ASP A 265 -10.81 -22.85 -19.51
CA ASP A 265 -12.15 -22.64 -20.02
C ASP A 265 -12.52 -21.16 -19.95
N ALA A 266 -12.72 -20.52 -21.11
CA ALA A 266 -13.01 -19.10 -21.18
C ALA A 266 -14.29 -18.71 -20.42
N LYS A 267 -15.33 -19.54 -20.45
CA LYS A 267 -16.61 -19.27 -19.78
C LYS A 267 -16.43 -19.33 -18.26
N LEU A 268 -15.74 -20.36 -17.75
CA LEU A 268 -15.42 -20.47 -16.33
C LEU A 268 -14.50 -19.35 -15.87
N PHE A 269 -13.49 -18.99 -16.67
CA PHE A 269 -12.60 -17.86 -16.40
C PHE A 269 -13.40 -16.56 -16.27
N PHE A 270 -14.23 -16.21 -17.25
CA PHE A 270 -15.01 -14.98 -17.23
C PHE A 270 -16.01 -14.96 -16.08
N ALA A 271 -16.73 -16.06 -15.82
CA ALA A 271 -17.66 -16.14 -14.70
C ALA A 271 -16.95 -15.96 -13.35
N ALA A 272 -15.84 -16.67 -13.15
CA ALA A 272 -15.06 -16.61 -11.91
C ALA A 272 -14.35 -15.26 -11.72
N PHE A 273 -13.94 -14.61 -12.83
CA PHE A 273 -13.40 -13.26 -12.83
C PHE A 273 -14.46 -12.24 -12.43
N LEU A 274 -15.61 -12.23 -13.12
CA LEU A 274 -16.73 -11.32 -12.83
C LEU A 274 -17.24 -11.46 -11.40
N HIS A 275 -17.42 -12.69 -10.91
CA HIS A 275 -17.83 -12.96 -9.54
C HIS A 275 -16.86 -12.33 -8.53
N ARG A 276 -15.55 -12.46 -8.75
CA ARG A 276 -14.55 -11.93 -7.82
C ARG A 276 -14.38 -10.43 -7.92
N TYR A 277 -14.49 -9.89 -9.14
CA TYR A 277 -14.33 -8.47 -9.41
C TYR A 277 -15.47 -7.63 -8.82
N SER A 278 -16.64 -8.24 -8.66
CA SER A 278 -17.85 -7.54 -8.24
C SER A 278 -18.10 -7.51 -6.74
N TYR A 279 -17.30 -8.22 -5.97
CA TYR A 279 -17.43 -8.29 -4.52
C TYR A 279 -17.33 -6.93 -3.82
N ALA A 280 -16.47 -6.03 -4.30
CA ALA A 280 -16.31 -4.72 -3.69
C ALA A 280 -17.58 -3.86 -3.80
N LEU A 281 -18.20 -3.86 -4.99
CA LEU A 281 -19.46 -3.18 -5.24
C LEU A 281 -20.61 -3.80 -4.43
N TYR A 282 -20.74 -5.12 -4.47
CA TYR A 282 -21.76 -5.86 -3.72
C TYR A 282 -21.65 -5.63 -2.21
N SER A 283 -20.44 -5.78 -1.64
CA SER A 283 -20.21 -5.54 -0.21
C SER A 283 -20.56 -4.12 0.19
N THR A 284 -20.24 -3.13 -0.64
CA THR A 284 -20.56 -1.72 -0.35
C THR A 284 -22.06 -1.48 -0.42
N ALA A 285 -22.75 -2.03 -1.42
CA ALA A 285 -24.20 -1.94 -1.56
C ALA A 285 -24.92 -2.54 -0.35
N ALA A 286 -24.58 -3.77 0.01
CA ALA A 286 -25.17 -4.46 1.17
C ALA A 286 -24.91 -3.70 2.49
N ASN A 287 -23.74 -3.06 2.64
CA ASN A 287 -23.44 -2.25 3.83
C ASN A 287 -24.28 -0.97 3.91
N ILE A 288 -24.55 -0.32 2.78
CA ILE A 288 -25.39 0.88 2.80
C ILE A 288 -26.85 0.51 3.10
N GLU A 289 -27.32 -0.62 2.57
CA GLU A 289 -28.69 -1.06 2.81
C GLU A 289 -28.90 -1.49 4.28
N GLU A 290 -27.99 -2.30 4.81
CA GLU A 290 -28.18 -2.95 6.12
C GLU A 290 -27.50 -2.22 7.28
N ASN A 291 -26.43 -1.46 7.04
CA ASN A 291 -25.53 -0.97 8.10
C ASN A 291 -25.27 0.54 8.10
N PHE A 292 -25.97 1.34 7.29
CA PHE A 292 -25.66 2.76 7.16
C PHE A 292 -25.75 3.55 8.47
N PHE A 293 -26.65 3.19 9.39
CA PHE A 293 -26.73 3.81 10.72
C PHE A 293 -26.42 2.83 11.86
N ASN A 294 -25.73 1.72 11.57
CA ASN A 294 -25.45 0.70 12.56
C ASN A 294 -24.18 1.04 13.38
N PHE A 295 -24.38 1.68 14.53
CA PHE A 295 -23.29 1.94 15.49
C PHE A 295 -22.79 0.67 16.20
N GLY A 296 -23.63 -0.36 16.31
CA GLY A 296 -23.29 -1.63 16.96
C GLY A 296 -22.18 -2.38 16.23
N LEU A 297 -22.21 -2.36 14.89
CA LEU A 297 -21.19 -2.99 14.05
C LEU A 297 -19.78 -2.44 14.35
N ALA A 298 -19.66 -1.14 14.59
CA ALA A 298 -18.38 -0.51 14.93
C ALA A 298 -17.84 -0.97 16.29
N LEU A 299 -18.71 -1.15 17.29
CA LEU A 299 -18.32 -1.67 18.59
C LEU A 299 -17.89 -3.14 18.50
N SER A 300 -18.61 -3.96 17.74
CA SER A 300 -18.22 -5.35 17.47
C SER A 300 -16.88 -5.43 16.75
N ALA A 301 -16.66 -4.57 15.75
CA ALA A 301 -15.38 -4.45 15.07
C ALA A 301 -14.24 -4.06 16.05
N LEU A 302 -14.45 -3.07 16.92
CA LEU A 302 -13.43 -2.67 17.90
C LEU A 302 -13.09 -3.79 18.89
N LYS A 303 -14.08 -4.55 19.36
CA LYS A 303 -13.85 -5.73 20.22
C LYS A 303 -12.98 -6.76 19.50
N GLU A 304 -13.23 -6.99 18.22
CA GLU A 304 -12.44 -7.94 17.43
C GLU A 304 -11.00 -7.44 17.18
N VAL A 305 -10.79 -6.14 16.96
CA VAL A 305 -9.42 -5.60 16.90
C VAL A 305 -8.68 -5.87 18.21
N ALA A 306 -9.34 -5.69 19.35
CA ALA A 306 -8.75 -5.92 20.67
C ALA A 306 -8.41 -7.40 20.90
N SER A 307 -9.30 -8.33 20.54
CA SER A 307 -9.04 -9.79 20.65
C SER A 307 -7.87 -10.22 19.77
N ILE A 308 -7.81 -9.75 18.52
CA ILE A 308 -6.69 -10.01 17.60
C ILE A 308 -5.38 -9.43 18.14
N PHE A 309 -5.42 -8.21 18.69
CA PHE A 309 -4.24 -7.60 19.29
C PHE A 309 -3.72 -8.42 20.46
N GLN A 310 -4.60 -8.81 21.39
CA GLN A 310 -4.25 -9.64 22.53
C GLN A 310 -3.63 -10.98 22.07
N PHE A 311 -4.28 -11.68 21.14
CA PHE A 311 -3.77 -12.94 20.59
C PHE A 311 -2.37 -12.80 19.97
N ARG A 312 -2.17 -11.78 19.11
CA ARG A 312 -0.87 -11.54 18.47
C ARG A 312 0.21 -11.15 19.47
N LEU A 313 -0.13 -10.32 20.46
CA LEU A 313 0.79 -9.91 21.52
C LEU A 313 1.24 -11.13 22.33
N TYR A 314 0.30 -11.95 22.79
CA TYR A 314 0.58 -13.13 23.60
C TYR A 314 1.40 -14.16 22.81
N SER A 315 1.03 -14.40 21.54
CA SER A 315 1.80 -15.25 20.63
C SER A 315 3.25 -14.76 20.46
N ALA A 316 3.46 -13.44 20.38
CA ALA A 316 4.80 -12.87 20.21
C ALA A 316 5.69 -13.01 21.45
N ILE A 317 5.11 -13.06 22.65
CA ILE A 317 5.84 -13.26 23.91
C ILE A 317 5.81 -14.72 24.41
N GLY A 318 5.25 -15.65 23.62
CA GLY A 318 5.20 -17.08 23.94
C GLY A 318 4.14 -17.46 24.99
N LEU A 319 3.15 -16.61 25.25
CA LEU A 319 2.02 -16.92 26.12
C LEU A 319 0.88 -17.56 25.32
N ALA A 320 0.15 -18.48 25.96
CA ALA A 320 -1.06 -19.06 25.41
C ALA A 320 -2.17 -18.00 25.36
N ALA A 321 -2.81 -17.86 24.20
CA ALA A 321 -4.02 -17.05 24.02
C ALA A 321 -5.02 -17.85 23.19
N GLU A 322 -6.30 -17.68 23.49
CA GLU A 322 -7.36 -18.19 22.63
C GLU A 322 -7.30 -17.49 21.28
N ARG A 323 -7.37 -18.28 20.21
CA ARG A 323 -7.35 -17.78 18.85
C ARG A 323 -8.71 -17.13 18.56
N PRO A 324 -8.76 -15.85 18.16
CA PRO A 324 -10.02 -15.23 17.77
C PRO A 324 -10.58 -15.93 16.53
N GLU A 325 -11.91 -16.02 16.47
CA GLU A 325 -12.62 -16.58 15.31
C GLU A 325 -12.26 -15.78 14.04
N LEU A 326 -12.02 -14.47 14.16
CA LEU A 326 -11.72 -13.60 13.05
C LEU A 326 -10.25 -13.16 13.10
N GLY A 327 -9.46 -13.56 12.11
CA GLY A 327 -8.03 -13.17 12.05
C GLY A 327 -7.78 -11.71 11.61
N SER A 328 -8.78 -11.05 11.01
CA SER A 328 -8.81 -9.63 10.64
C SER A 328 -10.20 -9.23 10.17
N ILE A 329 -10.59 -7.99 10.48
CA ILE A 329 -11.82 -7.35 10.01
C ILE A 329 -11.73 -7.01 8.51
N ALA A 330 -10.51 -6.90 7.96
CA ALA A 330 -10.21 -6.50 6.58
C ALA A 330 -10.56 -7.55 5.51
N ARG A 331 -10.64 -8.83 5.86
CA ARG A 331 -10.59 -9.88 4.83
C ARG A 331 -11.80 -10.75 4.67
N MET A 332 -12.51 -11.13 5.73
CA MET A 332 -13.53 -12.17 5.54
C MET A 332 -14.76 -12.08 6.40
N ASN A 333 -14.87 -11.14 7.33
CA ASN A 333 -15.89 -11.28 8.36
C ASN A 333 -16.85 -10.11 8.42
N PHE A 334 -17.14 -9.45 7.30
CA PHE A 334 -18.33 -8.60 7.20
C PHE A 334 -19.57 -9.41 7.56
N PHE A 335 -19.83 -10.51 6.85
CA PHE A 335 -20.99 -11.39 7.06
C PHE A 335 -20.98 -12.12 8.39
N VAL A 336 -19.79 -12.42 8.92
CA VAL A 336 -19.66 -13.04 10.25
C VAL A 336 -19.90 -12.01 11.37
N LEU A 337 -19.33 -10.80 11.27
CA LEU A 337 -19.57 -9.71 12.24
C LEU A 337 -20.98 -9.14 12.14
N SER A 338 -21.60 -9.19 10.95
CA SER A 338 -22.94 -8.67 10.71
C SER A 338 -24.03 -9.74 10.83
N HIS A 339 -23.69 -11.01 11.13
CA HIS A 339 -24.59 -12.17 11.20
C HIS A 339 -25.42 -12.48 9.93
N PHE A 340 -25.15 -11.83 8.80
CA PHE A 340 -25.87 -12.04 7.54
C PHE A 340 -25.10 -13.05 6.68
N TYR A 341 -25.73 -14.09 6.12
CA TYR A 341 -25.11 -15.01 5.14
C TYR A 341 -23.79 -15.68 5.57
N GLN A 342 -23.76 -16.29 6.76
CA GLN A 342 -22.59 -16.96 7.33
C GLN A 342 -21.99 -18.05 6.42
N ASP A 343 -22.78 -18.68 5.54
CA ASP A 343 -22.32 -19.77 4.66
C ASP A 343 -21.44 -19.29 3.48
N ARG A 344 -21.27 -17.97 3.29
CA ARG A 344 -20.61 -17.39 2.11
C ARG A 344 -19.49 -16.41 2.48
N ILE A 345 -18.62 -16.86 3.40
CA ILE A 345 -17.44 -16.13 3.90
C ILE A 345 -16.40 -15.95 2.79
N GLY A 346 -15.79 -14.76 2.64
CA GLY A 346 -14.74 -14.59 1.61
C GLY A 346 -14.42 -13.18 1.11
N VAL A 347 -15.17 -12.17 1.55
CA VAL A 347 -15.18 -10.85 0.90
C VAL A 347 -14.52 -9.79 1.77
N SER A 348 -13.49 -9.16 1.23
CA SER A 348 -12.86 -7.99 1.85
C SER A 348 -13.76 -6.76 1.65
N PRO A 349 -14.13 -6.03 2.72
CA PRO A 349 -14.71 -4.71 2.58
C PRO A 349 -13.79 -3.85 1.71
N SER A 350 -14.35 -3.24 0.68
CA SER A 350 -13.61 -2.29 -0.15
C SER A 350 -13.09 -1.11 0.71
N MET A 351 -12.19 -0.28 0.19
CA MET A 351 -11.74 0.94 0.88
C MET A 351 -12.93 1.78 1.38
N LEU A 352 -13.98 1.97 0.57
CA LEU A 352 -15.19 2.70 0.97
C LEU A 352 -16.13 1.85 1.82
N GLY A 353 -16.18 0.53 1.61
CA GLY A 353 -16.92 -0.41 2.46
C GLY A 353 -16.32 -0.54 3.87
N SER A 354 -15.04 -0.25 4.04
CA SER A 354 -14.39 -0.24 5.36
C SER A 354 -14.86 0.90 6.26
N VAL A 355 -15.51 1.93 5.70
CA VAL A 355 -16.13 3.03 6.47
C VAL A 355 -17.18 2.50 7.46
N PHE A 356 -17.88 1.42 7.11
CA PHE A 356 -18.99 0.92 7.92
C PHE A 356 -18.56 0.30 9.25
N TYR A 357 -17.28 0.00 9.42
CA TYR A 357 -16.74 -0.43 10.71
C TYR A 357 -16.46 0.73 11.66
N PHE A 358 -16.57 1.98 11.22
CA PHE A 358 -16.34 3.10 12.11
C PHE A 358 -17.60 3.52 12.89
N PRO A 359 -17.42 4.14 14.06
CA PRO A 359 -18.53 4.75 14.79
C PRO A 359 -19.29 5.76 13.92
N GLY A 360 -20.58 5.52 13.69
CA GLY A 360 -21.40 6.36 12.81
C GLY A 360 -21.18 6.11 11.33
N ALA A 361 -21.04 4.84 10.94
CA ALA A 361 -20.88 4.28 9.60
C ALA A 361 -21.38 5.14 8.42
N GLY A 362 -22.58 5.73 8.46
CA GLY A 362 -23.13 6.58 7.39
C GLY A 362 -22.50 7.98 7.29
N PHE A 363 -22.10 8.56 8.43
CA PHE A 363 -21.37 9.83 8.50
C PHE A 363 -19.86 9.64 8.51
N ALA A 364 -19.40 8.41 8.74
CA ALA A 364 -17.99 8.10 8.90
C ALA A 364 -17.15 8.45 7.65
N ILE A 365 -17.78 8.43 6.47
CA ILE A 365 -17.16 8.89 5.22
C ILE A 365 -16.64 10.32 5.32
N LEU A 366 -17.31 11.19 6.09
CA LEU A 366 -16.96 12.61 6.20
C LEU A 366 -15.56 12.80 6.77
N TYR A 367 -15.17 12.01 7.77
CA TYR A 367 -13.83 12.05 8.34
C TYR A 367 -12.87 11.01 7.71
N TYR A 368 -13.38 9.88 7.23
CA TYR A 368 -12.55 8.82 6.67
C TYR A 368 -11.78 9.24 5.41
N VAL A 369 -12.35 10.13 4.59
CA VAL A 369 -11.64 10.69 3.44
C VAL A 369 -10.38 11.47 3.82
N PHE A 370 -10.30 12.03 5.04
CA PHE A 370 -9.07 12.67 5.51
C PHE A 370 -7.97 11.64 5.74
N PHE A 371 -8.33 10.44 6.19
CA PHE A 371 -7.38 9.34 6.33
C PHE A 371 -6.92 8.83 4.96
N ILE A 372 -7.83 8.62 4.01
CA ILE A 372 -7.47 8.29 2.60
C ILE A 372 -6.49 9.33 2.05
N ARG A 373 -6.82 10.61 2.23
CA ARG A 373 -5.97 11.73 1.81
C ARG A 373 -4.60 11.70 2.48
N PHE A 374 -4.52 11.40 3.77
CA PHE A 374 -3.27 11.26 4.50
C PHE A 374 -2.37 10.18 3.86
N ILE A 375 -2.93 9.00 3.57
CA ILE A 375 -2.20 7.92 2.89
C ILE A 375 -1.71 8.38 1.50
N TYR A 376 -2.54 9.10 0.74
CA TYR A 376 -2.13 9.62 -0.56
C TYR A 376 -1.05 10.69 -0.46
N ASP A 377 -1.01 11.51 0.61
CA ASP A 377 0.10 12.43 0.86
C ASP A 377 1.41 11.70 1.10
N LEU A 378 1.40 10.56 1.83
CA LEU A 378 2.58 9.72 2.00
C LEU A 378 3.08 9.18 0.65
N PHE A 379 2.18 8.67 -0.20
CA PHE A 379 2.54 8.25 -1.56
C PHE A 379 3.10 9.40 -2.40
N TRP A 380 2.48 10.58 -2.35
CA TRP A 380 2.96 11.74 -3.08
C TRP A 380 4.37 12.16 -2.65
N ARG A 381 4.66 12.15 -1.35
CA ARG A 381 6.00 12.47 -0.81
C ARG A 381 7.06 11.48 -1.28
N ILE A 382 6.72 10.21 -1.48
CA ILE A 382 7.64 9.20 -2.01
C ILE A 382 7.79 9.33 -3.54
N MET A 383 6.66 9.34 -4.26
CA MET A 383 6.62 9.25 -5.72
C MET A 383 6.93 10.56 -6.41
N GLY A 384 6.35 11.67 -5.91
CA GLY A 384 6.34 12.98 -6.55
C GLY A 384 5.92 12.96 -8.02
N THR A 385 6.23 14.02 -8.75
CA THR A 385 5.91 14.14 -10.19
C THR A 385 6.65 13.12 -11.07
N LYS A 386 7.88 12.72 -10.71
CA LYS A 386 8.74 11.86 -11.55
C LYS A 386 8.29 10.39 -11.64
N MET A 387 7.39 9.93 -10.76
CA MET A 387 6.94 8.53 -10.71
C MET A 387 5.46 8.33 -11.07
N ASN A 388 4.79 9.34 -11.61
CA ASN A 388 3.37 9.28 -11.99
C ASN A 388 3.13 8.54 -13.33
N ASN A 389 3.73 7.37 -13.52
CA ASN A 389 3.41 6.48 -14.63
C ASN A 389 2.27 5.51 -14.23
N TRP A 390 1.65 4.85 -15.21
CA TRP A 390 0.46 4.01 -14.97
C TRP A 390 0.75 2.84 -14.02
N LEU A 391 1.88 2.13 -14.19
CA LEU A 391 2.22 0.96 -13.39
C LEU A 391 2.36 1.30 -11.90
N PHE A 392 3.11 2.37 -11.59
CA PHE A 392 3.29 2.82 -10.21
C PHE A 392 2.03 3.51 -9.67
N THR A 393 1.16 4.05 -10.53
CA THR A 393 -0.17 4.52 -10.12
C THR A 393 -1.04 3.34 -9.67
N ILE A 394 -1.09 2.25 -10.44
CA ILE A 394 -1.83 1.03 -10.07
C ILE A 394 -1.25 0.43 -8.79
N LEU A 395 0.08 0.37 -8.68
CA LEU A 395 0.74 -0.08 -7.46
C LEU A 395 0.33 0.77 -6.24
N ALA A 396 0.30 2.11 -6.39
CA ALA A 396 -0.13 3.01 -5.34
C ALA A 396 -1.62 2.82 -5.00
N VAL A 397 -2.50 2.63 -6.00
CA VAL A 397 -3.91 2.29 -5.78
C VAL A 397 -4.03 1.03 -4.93
N LEU A 398 -3.31 -0.05 -5.25
CA LEU A 398 -3.41 -1.32 -4.53
C LEU A 398 -2.78 -1.28 -3.13
N LEU A 399 -1.60 -0.65 -3.00
CA LEU A 399 -0.99 -0.42 -1.69
C LEU A 399 -1.86 0.48 -0.81
N SER A 400 -2.51 1.49 -1.39
CA SER A 400 -3.43 2.35 -0.65
C SER A 400 -4.71 1.61 -0.25
N ALA A 401 -5.31 0.85 -1.16
CA ALA A 401 -6.49 0.03 -0.88
C ALA A 401 -6.19 -0.88 0.31
N THR A 402 -5.05 -1.55 0.31
CA THR A 402 -4.64 -2.46 1.40
C THR A 402 -4.10 -1.79 2.66
N ALA A 403 -3.71 -0.51 2.61
CA ALA A 403 -3.34 0.28 3.80
C ALA A 403 -4.57 0.91 4.46
N VAL A 404 -5.66 1.04 3.71
CA VAL A 404 -6.90 1.67 4.16
C VAL A 404 -8.00 0.64 4.46
N ASP A 405 -7.93 -0.54 3.83
CA ASP A 405 -8.77 -1.71 4.10
C ASP A 405 -8.73 -2.08 5.59
N ALA A 406 -9.91 -2.06 6.22
CA ALA A 406 -10.15 -2.07 7.66
C ALA A 406 -9.18 -1.20 8.47
N PHE A 407 -9.26 0.11 8.30
CA PHE A 407 -8.55 1.10 9.12
C PHE A 407 -8.50 0.77 10.63
N LEU A 408 -9.59 0.25 11.21
CA LEU A 408 -9.59 -0.10 12.64
C LEU A 408 -8.50 -1.11 13.00
N ASP A 409 -8.17 -2.05 12.10
CA ASP A 409 -7.02 -2.96 12.28
C ASP A 409 -5.71 -2.16 12.33
N SER A 410 -5.61 -1.02 11.66
CA SER A 410 -4.42 -0.15 11.72
C SER A 410 -4.22 0.56 13.06
N ILE A 411 -5.17 0.48 14.01
CA ILE A 411 -4.94 0.92 15.40
C ILE A 411 -4.08 -0.11 16.14
N ASN A 412 -4.14 -1.39 15.76
CA ASN A 412 -3.34 -2.47 16.34
C ASN A 412 -1.88 -2.39 15.82
N PRO A 413 -0.87 -2.14 16.67
CA PRO A 413 0.53 -2.02 16.25
C PRO A 413 1.12 -3.30 15.62
N LEU A 414 0.52 -4.45 15.92
CA LEU A 414 0.88 -5.77 15.38
C LEU A 414 0.06 -6.12 14.13
N SER A 415 -0.65 -5.17 13.54
CA SER A 415 -1.40 -5.38 12.31
C SER A 415 -0.63 -5.03 11.05
N ASN A 416 -1.08 -5.66 9.97
CA ASN A 416 -0.59 -5.38 8.63
C ASN A 416 -0.93 -3.94 8.22
N GLY A 417 -2.08 -3.42 8.64
CA GLY A 417 -2.50 -2.05 8.36
C GLY A 417 -1.55 -1.04 9.01
N PHE A 418 -1.28 -1.20 10.31
CA PHE A 418 -0.34 -0.34 11.03
C PHE A 418 1.07 -0.39 10.43
N ALA A 419 1.58 -1.60 10.19
CA ALA A 419 2.90 -1.80 9.59
C ALA A 419 3.02 -1.12 8.21
N ARG A 420 1.97 -1.16 7.38
CA ARG A 420 1.94 -0.46 6.08
C ARG A 420 2.03 1.05 6.26
N ILE A 421 1.23 1.63 7.15
CA ILE A 421 1.23 3.08 7.39
C ILE A 421 2.58 3.54 7.92
N VAL A 422 3.15 2.82 8.91
CA VAL A 422 4.45 3.13 9.47
C VAL A 422 5.54 3.06 8.42
N THR A 423 5.59 2.00 7.61
CA THR A 423 6.60 1.87 6.55
C THR A 423 6.45 2.93 5.47
N LEU A 424 5.22 3.28 5.06
CA LEU A 424 4.94 4.41 4.15
C LEU A 424 5.43 5.74 4.73
N TYR A 425 5.17 5.99 6.01
CA TYR A 425 5.57 7.21 6.68
C TYR A 425 7.10 7.33 6.85
N LEU A 426 7.77 6.22 7.18
CA LEU A 426 9.23 6.12 7.19
C LEU A 426 9.80 6.36 5.78
N GLY A 427 9.19 5.78 4.75
CA GLY A 427 9.60 5.95 3.35
C GLY A 427 9.46 7.40 2.88
N ALA A 428 8.33 8.04 3.20
CA ALA A 428 8.07 9.45 2.91
C ALA A 428 9.08 10.37 3.61
N SER A 429 9.37 10.10 4.89
CA SER A 429 10.39 10.84 5.65
C SER A 429 11.79 10.65 5.05
N PHE A 430 12.15 9.41 4.70
CA PHE A 430 13.44 9.10 4.09
C PHE A 430 13.64 9.82 2.77
N ILE A 431 12.65 9.80 1.88
CA ILE A 431 12.72 10.51 0.59
C ILE A 431 12.83 12.02 0.81
N GLY A 432 12.06 12.59 1.74
CA GLY A 432 12.14 14.01 2.09
C GLY A 432 13.57 14.44 2.45
N HIS A 433 14.19 13.72 3.39
CA HIS A 433 15.58 13.96 3.80
C HIS A 433 16.58 13.69 2.68
N ALA A 434 16.48 12.52 2.03
CA ALA A 434 17.42 12.11 1.01
C ALA A 434 17.45 13.15 -0.12
N LEU A 435 16.30 13.73 -0.51
CA LEU A 435 16.23 14.75 -1.54
C LEU A 435 16.67 16.14 -1.07
N SER A 436 16.41 16.54 0.18
CA SER A 436 16.85 17.84 0.70
C SER A 436 18.38 17.96 0.76
N PHE A 437 19.08 16.91 1.20
CA PHE A 437 20.57 16.91 1.25
C PHE A 437 21.24 16.97 -0.14
N GLY A 438 20.49 16.76 -1.23
CA GLY A 438 21.01 16.90 -2.60
C GLY A 438 20.90 18.31 -3.18
N VAL A 439 20.11 19.20 -2.58
CA VAL A 439 19.88 20.56 -3.13
C VAL A 439 21.03 21.51 -2.77
N ASP A 440 21.75 21.26 -1.68
CA ASP A 440 22.80 22.16 -1.20
C ASP A 440 24.15 21.98 -1.94
N HIS A 441 24.44 20.78 -2.47
CA HIS A 441 25.65 20.56 -3.27
C HIS A 441 25.52 20.96 -4.74
N ALA A 442 24.30 21.17 -5.26
CA ALA A 442 24.10 21.60 -6.64
C ALA A 442 24.21 23.13 -6.83
N LYS A 443 24.22 23.90 -5.74
CA LYS A 443 24.35 25.38 -5.78
C LYS A 443 25.68 25.93 -5.25
N GLY A 444 26.53 25.11 -4.64
CA GLY A 444 27.88 25.49 -4.25
C GLY A 444 28.90 24.51 -4.78
N GLY A 445 29.58 24.82 -5.89
CA GLY A 445 30.59 23.88 -6.40
C GLY A 445 31.27 24.12 -7.73
N SER A 446 31.26 25.31 -8.33
CA SER A 446 32.32 25.71 -9.29
C SER A 446 33.57 26.22 -8.56
N GLY A 447 33.78 25.80 -7.31
CA GLY A 447 34.98 26.05 -6.52
C GLY A 447 35.79 24.77 -6.42
N ARG A 448 36.81 24.63 -7.28
CA ARG A 448 37.93 23.72 -7.07
C ARG A 448 38.46 23.93 -5.65
N SER A 449 38.21 22.99 -4.75
CA SER A 449 38.91 22.89 -3.47
C SER A 449 39.78 21.65 -3.51
N LYS A 450 41.06 21.89 -3.80
CA LYS A 450 42.17 20.97 -3.61
C LYS A 450 42.09 20.37 -2.20
N PHE A 451 41.77 19.09 -2.07
CA PHE A 451 42.26 18.32 -0.93
C PHE A 451 43.68 17.88 -1.26
N SER A 452 44.60 18.81 -1.01
CA SER A 452 46.03 18.56 -0.90
C SER A 452 46.29 17.85 0.41
N ASN A 453 47.13 16.83 0.34
CA ASN A 453 47.88 16.26 1.46
C ASN A 453 48.38 17.34 2.42
N SER A 454 48.14 17.13 3.72
CA SER A 454 49.05 17.57 4.78
C SER A 454 48.90 16.67 6.00
N ILE A 455 49.78 15.68 6.06
CA ILE A 455 50.41 15.18 7.28
C ILE A 455 50.87 16.39 8.12
N VAL A 456 50.50 16.49 9.40
CA VAL A 456 51.42 16.87 10.51
C VAL A 456 50.86 16.33 11.84
N ARG A 457 51.67 15.48 12.45
CA ARG A 457 51.92 15.20 13.88
C ARG A 457 51.18 16.06 14.92
N SER A 458 50.56 15.38 15.89
CA SER A 458 50.86 15.51 17.33
C SER A 458 50.41 14.23 18.03
#